data_AF-A0A2R8A9L8-F1
#
_entry.id   AF-A0A2R8A9L8-F1
#
_cell.length_a   1.000
_cell.length_b   1.000
_cell.length_c   1.000
_cell.angle_alpha   90.00
_cell.angle_beta   90.00
_cell.angle_gamma   90.00
#
_symmetry.space_group_name_H-M   'P 1'
#
loop_
_entity.id
_entity.type
_entity.pdbx_description
1 polymer ?
#
loop_
_entity_poly.entity_id
_entity_poly.type
_entity_poly.pdbx_seq_one_letter_code
_entity_poly.pdbx_strand_id
1 'polypeptide(L)'
;MRAVLDACVLYPTIQREILLSAAARGDFEPIWSARLLEEWRRAAARAGAAVEAQARVEIALVEARFPAANQLTPPRDDLWLPDLDDIHVLATALESKANLIVTRNLKDFPPRVLAGHQLTAQSADSFLLELHLERSLAVEVEAVRAEAERLSGEDQPLRPLLKRAGLPRLAKALAG
;
A
#
# COMPACT_ATOMS: atom_id res chain seq x y z
N MET A 1 -10.10 6.78 9.00
CA MET A 1 -10.11 5.31 8.78
C MET A 1 -8.68 4.80 8.95
N ARG A 2 -8.46 3.60 9.51
CA ARG A 2 -7.12 2.97 9.61
C ARG A 2 -7.02 1.84 8.59
N ALA A 3 -5.99 1.86 7.75
CA ALA A 3 -5.80 0.85 6.71
C ALA A 3 -4.40 0.23 6.80
N VAL A 4 -4.33 -1.10 6.89
CA VAL A 4 -3.06 -1.83 6.76
C VAL A 4 -2.64 -1.83 5.30
N LEU A 5 -1.44 -1.34 5.03
CA LEU A 5 -0.81 -1.41 3.72
C LEU A 5 0.07 -2.66 3.68
N ASP A 6 -0.32 -3.63 2.87
CA ASP A 6 0.47 -4.83 2.63
C ASP A 6 1.79 -4.49 1.91
N ALA A 7 2.85 -5.26 2.16
CA ALA A 7 4.15 -5.13 1.52
C ALA A 7 4.04 -5.14 0.01
N CYS A 8 3.07 -5.93 -0.52
CA CYS A 8 2.84 -5.98 -1.94
C CYS A 8 2.47 -4.60 -2.51
N VAL A 9 1.69 -3.76 -1.81
CA VAL A 9 1.29 -2.41 -2.30
C VAL A 9 2.30 -1.32 -1.95
N LEU A 10 3.22 -1.58 -1.02
CA LEU A 10 4.32 -0.67 -0.65
C LEU A 10 5.55 -0.82 -1.56
N TYR A 11 5.79 -2.01 -2.11
CA TYR A 11 6.97 -2.25 -2.96
C TYR A 11 6.95 -1.43 -4.27
N PRO A 12 5.87 -1.40 -5.08
CA PRO A 12 5.85 -0.61 -6.31
C PRO A 12 5.78 0.88 -6.02
N THR A 13 6.81 1.63 -6.43
CA THR A 13 7.00 3.06 -6.13
C THR A 13 5.77 3.91 -6.42
N ILE A 14 5.20 3.85 -7.62
CA ILE A 14 4.05 4.71 -7.99
C ILE A 14 2.84 4.45 -7.08
N GLN A 15 2.54 3.19 -6.78
CA GLN A 15 1.42 2.82 -5.93
C GLN A 15 1.64 3.27 -4.49
N ARG A 16 2.85 3.04 -3.95
CA ARG A 16 3.26 3.51 -2.63
C ARG A 16 3.14 5.02 -2.51
N GLU A 17 3.73 5.79 -3.43
CA GLU A 17 3.77 7.25 -3.31
C GLU A 17 2.37 7.87 -3.37
N ILE A 18 1.45 7.32 -4.18
CA ILE A 18 0.06 7.81 -4.21
C ILE A 18 -0.67 7.47 -2.91
N LEU A 19 -0.55 6.23 -2.41
CA LEU A 19 -1.14 5.81 -1.12
C LEU A 19 -0.62 6.68 0.04
N LEU A 20 0.70 6.89 0.11
CA LEU A 20 1.32 7.67 1.17
C LEU A 20 1.03 9.17 1.03
N SER A 21 0.83 9.68 -0.19
CA SER A 21 0.40 11.08 -0.38
C SER A 21 -1.03 11.30 0.11
N ALA A 22 -1.95 10.38 -0.18
CA ALA A 22 -3.32 10.43 0.36
C ALA A 22 -3.31 10.32 1.90
N ALA A 23 -2.50 9.41 2.46
CA ALA A 23 -2.31 9.29 3.90
C ALA A 23 -1.77 10.57 4.56
N ALA A 24 -0.75 11.20 3.96
CA ALA A 24 -0.17 12.45 4.48
C ALA A 24 -1.16 13.62 4.47
N ARG A 25 -2.17 13.57 3.60
CA ARG A 25 -3.28 14.53 3.54
C ARG A 25 -4.39 14.24 4.56
N GLY A 26 -4.26 13.16 5.32
CA GLY A 26 -5.24 12.71 6.30
C GLY A 26 -6.47 12.01 5.71
N ASP A 27 -6.40 11.51 4.46
CA ASP A 27 -7.50 10.70 3.89
C ASP A 27 -7.70 9.39 4.67
N PHE A 28 -6.60 8.83 5.19
CA PHE A 28 -6.61 7.67 6.07
C PHE A 28 -5.32 7.62 6.91
N GLU A 29 -5.34 6.81 7.96
CA GLU A 29 -4.15 6.48 8.74
C GLU A 29 -3.53 5.18 8.19
N PRO A 30 -2.32 5.23 7.63
CA PRO A 30 -1.66 4.04 7.13
C PRO A 30 -1.09 3.23 8.29
N ILE A 31 -1.16 1.91 8.20
CA ILE A 31 -0.64 0.98 9.19
C ILE A 31 0.23 -0.08 8.51
N TRP A 32 1.31 -0.46 9.15
CA TRP A 32 2.13 -1.63 8.82
C TRP A 32 2.79 -2.18 10.08
N SER A 33 3.46 -3.31 9.95
CA SER A 33 4.34 -3.85 10.98
C SER A 33 5.78 -3.92 10.46
N ALA A 34 6.74 -4.06 11.36
CA ALA A 34 8.14 -4.28 10.97
C ALA A 34 8.32 -5.48 10.03
N ARG A 35 7.49 -6.53 10.16
CA ARG A 35 7.52 -7.71 9.29
C ARG A 35 7.08 -7.39 7.85
N LEU A 36 6.06 -6.56 7.68
CA LEU A 36 5.61 -6.08 6.36
C LEU A 36 6.70 -5.26 5.66
N LEU A 37 7.40 -4.37 6.38
CA LEU A 37 8.53 -3.63 5.82
C LEU A 37 9.70 -4.55 5.44
N GLU A 38 9.96 -5.58 6.25
CA GLU A 38 10.97 -6.59 5.95
C GLU A 38 10.59 -7.46 4.73
N GLU A 39 9.30 -7.69 4.48
CA GLU A 39 8.81 -8.35 3.26
C GLU A 39 8.99 -7.48 2.03
N TRP A 40 8.76 -6.17 2.13
CA TRP A 40 9.11 -5.21 1.08
C TRP A 40 10.62 -5.29 0.80
N ARG A 41 11.47 -5.20 1.82
CA ARG A 41 12.92 -5.32 1.65
C ARG A 41 13.32 -6.64 0.97
N ARG A 42 12.74 -7.77 1.39
CA ARG A 42 13.01 -9.09 0.82
C ARG A 42 12.53 -9.19 -0.63
N ALA A 43 11.41 -8.58 -0.99
CA ALA A 43 10.94 -8.50 -2.37
C ALA A 43 11.93 -7.72 -3.24
N ALA A 44 12.43 -6.58 -2.75
CA ALA A 44 13.46 -5.79 -3.43
C ALA A 44 14.77 -6.58 -3.61
N ALA A 45 15.19 -7.35 -2.61
CA ALA A 45 16.39 -8.19 -2.69
C ALA A 45 16.35 -9.22 -3.84
N ARG A 46 15.16 -9.72 -4.19
CA ARG A 46 14.98 -10.63 -5.34
C ARG A 46 15.28 -9.95 -6.68
N ALA A 47 15.17 -8.62 -6.76
CA ALA A 47 15.53 -7.83 -7.94
C ALA A 47 17.02 -7.43 -7.98
N GLY A 48 17.77 -7.65 -6.90
CA GLY A 48 19.22 -7.43 -6.82
C GLY A 48 19.65 -6.54 -5.64
N ALA A 49 20.93 -6.63 -5.26
CA ALA A 49 21.48 -5.95 -4.08
C ALA A 49 21.36 -4.42 -4.12
N ALA A 50 21.47 -3.81 -5.31
CA ALA A 50 21.27 -2.37 -5.47
C ALA A 50 19.82 -1.95 -5.18
N VAL A 51 18.85 -2.75 -5.62
CA VAL A 51 17.41 -2.50 -5.37
C VAL A 51 17.08 -2.71 -3.89
N GLU A 52 17.69 -3.71 -3.25
CA GLU A 52 17.58 -3.88 -1.79
C GLU A 52 18.11 -2.68 -1.01
N ALA A 53 19.31 -2.20 -1.37
CA ALA A 53 19.92 -1.04 -0.72
C ALA A 53 19.03 0.20 -0.85
N GLN A 54 18.46 0.42 -2.04
CA GLN A 54 17.48 1.47 -2.28
C GLN A 54 16.23 1.29 -1.40
N ALA A 55 15.66 0.08 -1.35
CA ALA A 55 14.48 -0.20 -0.52
C ALA A 55 14.72 0.05 0.97
N ARG A 56 15.92 -0.22 1.50
CA ARG A 56 16.27 0.12 2.90
C ARG A 56 16.20 1.61 3.17
N VAL A 57 16.70 2.43 2.24
CA VAL A 57 16.61 3.89 2.34
C VAL A 57 15.15 4.35 2.27
N GLU A 58 14.37 3.81 1.32
CA GLU A 58 12.95 4.15 1.16
C GLU A 58 12.13 3.77 2.39
N ILE A 59 12.35 2.58 2.97
CA ILE A 59 11.70 2.14 4.21
C ILE A 59 12.01 3.12 5.35
N ALA A 60 13.27 3.48 5.55
CA ALA A 60 13.67 4.42 6.60
C ALA A 60 13.01 5.80 6.43
N LEU A 61 12.89 6.30 5.19
CA LEU A 61 12.20 7.56 4.89
C LEU A 61 10.70 7.48 5.17
N VAL A 62 10.06 6.35 4.81
CA VAL A 62 8.64 6.11 5.08
C VAL A 62 8.36 6.02 6.57
N GLU A 63 9.20 5.31 7.34
CA GLU A 63 9.08 5.24 8.80
C GLU A 63 9.28 6.60 9.47
N ALA A 64 10.26 7.40 9.00
CA ALA A 64 10.46 8.76 9.50
C ALA A 64 9.27 9.68 9.19
N ARG A 65 8.61 9.50 8.03
CA ARG A 65 7.43 10.27 7.63
C ARG A 65 6.17 9.86 8.40
N PHE A 66 6.05 8.59 8.77
CA PHE A 66 4.88 8.04 9.45
C PHE A 66 5.26 7.23 10.70
N PRO A 67 5.79 7.88 11.75
CA PRO A 67 6.29 7.19 12.94
C PRO A 67 5.19 6.40 13.68
N ALA A 68 3.93 6.80 13.55
CA ALA A 68 2.78 6.11 14.15
C ALA A 68 2.24 4.93 13.32
N ALA A 69 2.71 4.72 12.09
CA ALA A 69 2.17 3.69 11.21
C ALA A 69 2.73 2.29 11.53
N ASN A 70 3.97 2.20 12.03
CA ASN A 70 4.57 0.93 12.45
C ASN A 70 3.98 0.50 13.80
N GLN A 71 3.13 -0.53 13.77
CA GLN A 71 2.45 -1.06 14.95
C GLN A 71 3.14 -2.35 15.40
N LEU A 72 3.25 -2.52 16.73
CA LEU A 72 3.74 -3.75 17.32
C LEU A 72 2.71 -4.86 17.09
N THR A 73 3.09 -5.85 16.29
CA THR A 73 2.23 -7.01 15.98
C THR A 73 2.83 -8.27 16.60
N PRO A 74 2.37 -8.74 17.77
CA PRO A 74 2.73 -10.06 18.28
C PRO A 74 2.24 -11.18 17.35
N PRO A 75 2.93 -12.34 17.31
CA PRO A 75 2.42 -13.53 16.66
C PRO A 75 1.07 -13.95 17.25
N ARG A 76 0.20 -14.49 16.40
CA ARG A 76 -1.12 -14.98 16.76
C ARG A 76 -1.36 -16.36 16.19
N ASP A 77 -1.72 -17.30 17.05
CA ASP A 77 -2.02 -18.71 16.72
C ASP A 77 -3.53 -18.99 16.63
N ASP A 78 -4.35 -18.02 17.03
CA ASP A 78 -5.81 -18.07 16.98
C ASP A 78 -6.40 -17.63 15.63
N LEU A 79 -5.55 -17.22 14.69
CA LEU A 79 -5.94 -16.72 13.38
C LEU A 79 -5.75 -17.78 12.29
N TRP A 80 -6.60 -17.70 11.27
CA TRP A 80 -6.52 -18.57 10.11
C TRP A 80 -6.73 -17.77 8.82
N LEU A 81 -5.86 -18.00 7.84
CA LEU A 81 -6.01 -17.57 6.45
C LEU A 81 -5.59 -18.73 5.53
N PRO A 82 -6.05 -18.74 4.25
CA PRO A 82 -5.58 -19.71 3.27
C PRO A 82 -4.06 -19.69 3.07
N ASP A 83 -3.45 -18.50 3.13
CA ASP A 83 -2.00 -18.32 3.17
C ASP A 83 -1.53 -18.03 4.60
N LEU A 84 -0.71 -18.91 5.16
CA LEU A 84 -0.16 -18.75 6.51
C LEU A 84 0.84 -17.60 6.57
N ASP A 85 1.48 -17.26 5.45
CA ASP A 85 2.41 -16.15 5.40
C ASP A 85 1.69 -14.80 5.48
N ASP A 86 0.36 -14.73 5.28
CA ASP A 86 -0.43 -13.51 5.40
C ASP A 86 -1.05 -13.30 6.79
N ILE A 87 -0.90 -14.26 7.71
CA ILE A 87 -1.47 -14.17 9.07
C ILE A 87 -0.96 -12.93 9.81
N HIS A 88 0.30 -12.52 9.62
CA HIS A 88 0.81 -11.31 10.29
C HIS A 88 0.17 -10.04 9.75
N VAL A 89 -0.30 -10.01 8.51
CA VAL A 89 -1.02 -8.86 7.94
C VAL A 89 -2.37 -8.73 8.64
N LEU A 90 -3.10 -9.84 8.77
CA LEU A 90 -4.35 -9.89 9.53
C LEU A 90 -4.13 -9.53 11.01
N ALA A 91 -3.13 -10.12 11.66
CA ALA A 91 -2.78 -9.78 13.04
C ALA A 91 -2.50 -8.28 13.20
N THR A 92 -1.73 -7.69 12.27
CA THR A 92 -1.43 -6.25 12.28
C THR A 92 -2.73 -5.43 12.19
N ALA A 93 -3.68 -5.84 11.37
CA ALA A 93 -4.97 -5.16 11.26
C ALA A 93 -5.76 -5.22 12.56
N LEU A 94 -5.80 -6.37 13.23
CA LEU A 94 -6.55 -6.54 14.49
C LEU A 94 -5.92 -5.75 15.64
N GLU A 95 -4.61 -5.86 15.83
CA GLU A 95 -3.90 -5.17 16.92
C GLU A 95 -3.97 -3.64 16.78
N SER A 96 -3.96 -3.16 15.54
CA SER A 96 -4.11 -1.75 15.22
C SER A 96 -5.58 -1.31 15.11
N LYS A 97 -6.57 -2.18 15.29
CA LYS A 97 -7.99 -1.85 15.07
C LYS A 97 -8.23 -1.21 13.69
N ALA A 98 -7.45 -1.62 12.69
CA ALA A 98 -7.71 -1.27 11.31
C ALA A 98 -8.97 -1.99 10.84
N ASN A 99 -9.74 -1.32 9.98
CA ASN A 99 -10.94 -1.88 9.38
C ASN A 99 -10.75 -2.19 7.88
N LEU A 100 -9.56 -1.93 7.35
CA LEU A 100 -9.20 -2.22 5.96
C LEU A 100 -7.79 -2.80 5.83
N ILE A 101 -7.64 -3.81 4.96
CA ILE A 101 -6.36 -4.26 4.40
C ILE A 101 -6.30 -3.84 2.93
N VAL A 102 -5.25 -3.13 2.54
CA VAL A 102 -4.98 -2.78 1.15
C VAL A 102 -3.92 -3.73 0.61
N THR A 103 -4.32 -4.62 -0.30
CA THR A 103 -3.47 -5.69 -0.83
C THR A 103 -3.80 -5.98 -2.30
N ARG A 104 -2.84 -6.56 -3.04
CA ARG A 104 -3.10 -7.19 -4.34
C ARG A 104 -3.57 -8.63 -4.23
N ASN A 105 -3.34 -9.27 -3.09
CA ASN A 105 -3.52 -10.70 -2.86
C ASN A 105 -4.91 -11.01 -2.30
N LEU A 106 -5.98 -10.47 -2.88
CA LEU A 106 -7.33 -10.54 -2.31
C LEU A 106 -7.85 -11.97 -2.03
N LYS A 107 -7.37 -12.95 -2.79
CA LYS A 107 -7.72 -14.37 -2.61
C LYS A 107 -7.23 -14.93 -1.26
N ASP A 108 -6.17 -14.34 -0.71
CA ASP A 108 -5.52 -14.78 0.53
C ASP A 108 -6.21 -14.16 1.76
N PHE A 109 -7.16 -13.24 1.54
CA PHE A 109 -8.00 -12.62 2.57
C PHE A 109 -9.51 -12.82 2.28
N PRO A 110 -10.05 -14.04 2.45
CA PRO A 110 -11.44 -14.34 2.10
C PRO A 110 -12.44 -13.49 2.90
N PRO A 111 -13.43 -12.83 2.26
CA PRO A 111 -14.37 -11.94 2.96
C PRO A 111 -15.12 -12.58 4.13
N ARG A 112 -15.43 -13.88 4.06
CA ARG A 112 -16.10 -14.60 5.16
C ARG A 112 -15.24 -14.70 6.43
N VAL A 113 -13.92 -14.83 6.26
CA VAL A 113 -12.98 -14.85 7.39
C VAL A 113 -12.88 -13.45 7.98
N LEU A 114 -12.70 -12.43 7.12
CA LEU A 114 -12.52 -11.05 7.57
C LEU A 114 -13.78 -10.46 8.23
N ALA A 115 -14.97 -10.85 7.77
CA ALA A 115 -16.24 -10.35 8.29
C ALA A 115 -16.41 -10.62 9.80
N GLY A 116 -15.90 -11.75 10.30
CA GLY A 116 -15.89 -12.07 11.73
C GLY A 116 -15.08 -11.09 12.58
N HIS A 117 -14.19 -10.32 11.95
CA HIS A 117 -13.31 -9.34 12.57
C HIS A 117 -13.67 -7.89 12.23
N GLN A 118 -14.82 -7.64 11.57
CA GLN A 118 -15.21 -6.31 11.07
C GLN A 118 -14.15 -5.68 10.14
N LEU A 119 -13.47 -6.53 9.38
CA LEU A 119 -12.38 -6.17 8.48
C LEU A 119 -12.81 -6.41 7.03
N THR A 120 -12.31 -5.59 6.12
CA THR A 120 -12.40 -5.84 4.68
C THR A 120 -11.01 -5.78 4.03
N ALA A 121 -10.87 -6.38 2.86
CA ALA A 121 -9.65 -6.29 2.05
C ALA A 121 -10.00 -5.76 0.65
N GLN A 122 -9.17 -4.86 0.13
CA GLN A 122 -9.38 -4.27 -1.19
C GLN A 122 -8.08 -3.95 -1.92
N SER A 123 -8.19 -3.84 -3.25
CA SER A 123 -7.04 -3.45 -4.07
C SER A 123 -6.73 -1.97 -3.90
N ALA A 124 -5.45 -1.61 -4.05
CA ALA A 124 -5.02 -0.21 -4.03
C ALA A 124 -5.76 0.64 -5.09
N ASP A 125 -6.06 0.08 -6.27
CA ASP A 125 -6.81 0.78 -7.31
C ASP A 125 -8.25 1.10 -6.90
N SER A 126 -8.94 0.17 -6.25
CA SER A 126 -10.30 0.41 -5.76
C SER A 126 -10.29 1.40 -4.61
N PHE A 127 -9.35 1.25 -3.68
CA PHE A 127 -9.22 2.17 -2.55
C PHE A 127 -8.92 3.60 -2.99
N LEU A 128 -7.92 3.79 -3.85
CA LEU A 128 -7.55 5.12 -4.32
C LEU A 128 -8.66 5.76 -5.17
N LEU A 129 -9.45 4.95 -5.90
CA LEU A 129 -10.65 5.46 -6.57
C LEU A 129 -11.67 5.99 -5.55
N GLU A 130 -11.97 5.23 -4.49
CA GLU A 130 -12.90 5.66 -3.43
C GLU A 130 -12.43 6.98 -2.80
N LEU A 131 -11.16 7.06 -2.41
CA LEU A 131 -10.57 8.28 -1.87
C LEU A 131 -10.67 9.45 -2.86
N HIS A 132 -10.40 9.22 -4.16
CA HIS A 132 -10.53 10.25 -5.18
C HIS A 132 -11.98 10.75 -5.35
N LEU A 133 -12.96 9.85 -5.27
CA LEU A 133 -14.38 10.20 -5.36
C LEU A 133 -14.87 11.02 -4.16
N GLU A 134 -14.30 10.79 -2.97
CA GLU A 134 -14.58 11.60 -1.78
C GLU A 134 -13.85 12.94 -1.84
N ARG A 135 -12.57 12.91 -2.17
CA ARG A 135 -11.70 14.08 -2.30
C ARG A 135 -10.64 13.84 -3.36
N SER A 136 -10.76 14.56 -4.48
CA SER A 136 -9.88 14.40 -5.65
C SER A 136 -8.41 14.24 -5.28
N LEU A 137 -7.81 13.15 -5.77
CA LEU A 137 -6.37 12.86 -5.71
C LEU A 137 -5.57 13.41 -6.91
N ALA A 138 -6.15 14.29 -7.74
CA ALA A 138 -5.51 14.72 -8.99
C ALA A 138 -4.15 15.41 -8.75
N VAL A 139 -4.03 16.21 -7.69
CA VAL A 139 -2.80 16.95 -7.37
C VAL A 139 -1.70 16.00 -6.90
N GLU A 140 -2.04 15.06 -6.02
CA GLU A 140 -1.11 14.07 -5.46
C GLU A 140 -0.62 13.12 -6.57
N VAL A 141 -1.53 12.70 -7.44
CA VAL A 141 -1.20 11.83 -8.57
C VAL A 141 -0.34 12.57 -9.61
N GLU A 142 -0.63 13.84 -9.91
CA GLU A 142 0.20 14.64 -10.81
C GLU A 142 1.60 14.87 -10.24
N ALA A 143 1.73 15.12 -8.93
CA ALA A 143 3.03 15.23 -8.29
C ALA A 143 3.86 13.95 -8.43
N VAL A 144 3.24 12.78 -8.25
CA VAL A 144 3.91 11.48 -8.46
C VAL A 144 4.27 11.26 -9.93
N ARG A 145 3.40 11.65 -10.87
CA ARG A 145 3.67 11.56 -12.31
C ARG A 145 4.86 12.43 -12.72
N ALA A 146 4.87 13.68 -12.28
CA ALA A 146 5.95 14.64 -12.56
C ALA A 146 7.29 14.19 -11.96
N GLU A 147 7.27 13.60 -10.76
CA GLU A 147 8.45 12.99 -10.15
C GLU A 147 8.98 11.81 -10.98
N ALA A 148 8.08 10.92 -11.41
CA ALA A 148 8.44 9.77 -12.24
C ALA A 148 9.07 10.20 -13.57
N GLU A 149 8.50 11.22 -14.23
CA GLU A 149 9.02 11.81 -15.46
C GLU A 149 10.40 12.43 -15.26
N ARG A 150 10.59 13.18 -14.17
CA ARG A 150 11.89 13.77 -13.84
C ARG A 150 12.98 12.70 -13.63
N LEU A 151 12.65 11.62 -12.91
CA LEU A 151 13.60 10.55 -12.60
C LEU A 151 13.91 9.68 -13.82
N SER A 152 12.93 9.40 -14.68
CA SER A 152 13.15 8.60 -15.89
C SER A 152 13.78 9.39 -17.03
N GLY A 153 13.59 10.72 -17.05
CA GLY A 153 13.98 11.56 -18.19
C GLY A 153 13.13 11.32 -19.44
N GLU A 154 11.97 10.70 -19.28
CA GLU A 154 11.05 10.29 -20.36
C GLU A 154 9.65 10.79 -20.02
N ASP A 155 8.88 11.21 -21.04
CA ASP A 155 7.48 11.58 -20.87
C ASP A 155 6.70 10.45 -20.17
N GLN A 156 5.98 10.80 -19.12
CA GLN A 156 5.11 9.86 -18.40
C GLN A 156 3.65 10.28 -18.56
N PRO A 157 2.99 9.90 -19.67
CA PRO A 157 1.56 10.11 -19.82
C PRO A 157 0.80 9.45 -18.68
N LEU A 158 -0.07 10.24 -18.03
CA LEU A 158 -0.73 9.86 -16.77
C LEU A 158 -1.42 8.50 -16.83
N ARG A 159 -2.25 8.28 -17.85
CA ARG A 159 -3.07 7.07 -17.96
C ARG A 159 -2.23 5.80 -18.20
N PRO A 160 -1.25 5.76 -19.12
CA PRO A 160 -0.29 4.67 -19.23
C PRO A 160 0.53 4.41 -17.95
N LEU A 161 0.98 5.47 -17.26
CA LEU A 161 1.72 5.33 -16.00
C LEU A 161 0.89 4.60 -14.95
N LEU A 162 -0.32 5.09 -14.67
CA LEU A 162 -1.21 4.48 -13.67
C LEU A 162 -1.63 3.06 -14.03
N LYS A 163 -1.88 2.75 -15.31
CA LYS A 163 -2.15 1.37 -15.74
C LYS A 163 -0.98 0.43 -15.45
N ARG A 164 0.26 0.82 -15.76
CA ARG A 164 1.46 0.02 -15.45
C ARG A 164 1.66 -0.14 -13.94
N ALA A 165 1.26 0.85 -13.15
CA ALA A 165 1.27 0.81 -11.69
C ALA A 165 0.14 -0.04 -11.07
N GLY A 166 -0.72 -0.67 -11.90
CA GLY A 166 -1.84 -1.46 -11.42
C GLY A 166 -3.02 -0.63 -10.90
N LEU A 167 -3.19 0.59 -11.40
CA LEU A 167 -4.24 1.55 -11.01
C LEU A 167 -5.18 1.92 -12.19
N PRO A 168 -5.72 0.96 -12.97
CA PRO A 168 -6.50 1.27 -14.16
C PRO A 168 -7.83 1.99 -13.91
N ARG A 169 -8.48 1.79 -12.75
CA ARG A 169 -9.74 2.46 -12.42
C ARG A 169 -9.51 3.92 -12.06
N LEU A 170 -8.51 4.20 -11.22
CA LEU A 170 -8.08 5.56 -10.92
C LEU A 170 -7.62 6.29 -12.19
N ALA A 171 -6.88 5.59 -13.07
CA ALA A 171 -6.46 6.14 -14.37
C ALA A 171 -7.62 6.54 -15.27
N LYS A 172 -8.75 5.83 -15.20
CA LYS A 172 -9.96 6.17 -15.96
C LYS A 172 -10.66 7.39 -15.36
N ALA A 173 -10.72 7.47 -14.03
CA ALA A 173 -11.39 8.57 -13.32
C ALA A 173 -10.67 9.91 -13.52
N LEU A 174 -9.34 9.92 -13.52
CA LEU A 174 -8.53 11.14 -13.67
C LEU A 174 -8.31 11.60 -15.12
N ALA A 175 -8.69 10.78 -16.09
CA ALA A 175 -8.51 11.08 -17.52
C ALA A 175 -9.81 11.54 -18.22
N GLY A 176 -10.90 11.68 -17.47
CA GLY A 176 -12.18 12.23 -17.93
C GLY A 176 -12.37 13.64 -17.43
#